data_AF-A0A2V5W907-F1
#
_entry.id   AF-A0A2V5W907-F1
#
_cell.length_a   1.000
_cell.length_b   1.000
_cell.length_c   1.000
_cell.angle_alpha   90.00
_cell.angle_beta   90.00
_cell.angle_gamma   90.00
#
_symmetry.space_group_name_H-M   'P 1'
#
loop_
_entity.id
_entity.type
_entity.pdbx_description
1 polymer ?
#
loop_
_entity_poly.entity_id
_entity_poly.type
_entity_poly.pdbx_seq_one_letter_code
_entity_poly.pdbx_strand_id
1 'polypeptide(L)'
;GVPINNPASVTAWATSAMGGGIWGVGGVASDGNNPFVTTGNTYNTGGIWGGGEAVIRFQPGPIFSGSTSDYWAPLDWFTQLDQFNQDVGSSGPLLVDVPGATPSQLVVAMTKGGYAHLLNRSNLGGITAPIDSFVASGSGILNAAATYRTNQGTYVAYRRDRGTILGVLGITATNPPSFIRSVWNVNQNGCGSPFVTSTDGTNNMVVWAVGTGTSGDQKLHGYDGDTGAVVY
;
A
#
# COMPACT_ATOMS: atom_id res chain seq x y z
N GLY A 1 11.21 2.44 18.57
CA GLY A 1 12.17 3.40 18.01
C GLY A 1 13.36 3.52 18.93
N VAL A 2 14.54 3.71 18.37
CA VAL A 2 15.78 3.91 19.14
C VAL A 2 16.32 5.29 18.76
N PRO A 3 16.23 6.31 19.64
CA PRO A 3 16.76 7.64 19.35
C PRO A 3 18.28 7.59 19.19
N ILE A 4 18.81 8.18 18.11
CA ILE A 4 20.26 8.15 17.81
C ILE A 4 21.07 8.89 18.90
N ASN A 5 20.53 10.00 19.40
CA ASN A 5 21.16 10.81 20.44
C ASN A 5 20.91 10.30 21.88
N ASN A 6 20.04 9.31 22.06
CA ASN A 6 19.77 8.68 23.35
C ASN A 6 19.24 7.25 23.16
N PRO A 7 20.12 6.29 22.82
CA PRO A 7 19.72 4.92 22.47
C PRO A 7 19.09 4.15 23.64
N ALA A 8 19.24 4.63 24.88
CA ALA A 8 18.58 4.05 26.05
C ALA A 8 17.08 4.39 26.14
N SER A 9 16.62 5.43 25.43
CA SER A 9 15.22 5.89 25.46
C SER A 9 14.37 5.19 24.40
N VAL A 10 14.28 3.87 24.48
CA VAL A 10 13.54 3.05 23.51
C VAL A 10 12.04 3.27 23.65
N THR A 11 11.36 3.37 22.51
CA THR A 11 9.89 3.44 22.41
C THR A 11 9.35 2.24 21.64
N ALA A 12 8.10 1.86 21.89
CA ALA A 12 7.40 0.84 21.12
C ALA A 12 5.90 1.11 21.11
N TRP A 13 5.22 0.58 20.10
CA TRP A 13 3.77 0.57 20.00
C TRP A 13 3.29 -0.82 19.62
N ALA A 14 2.12 -1.18 20.13
CA ALA A 14 1.36 -2.36 19.73
C ALA A 14 -0.12 -2.00 19.71
N THR A 15 -0.91 -2.78 18.97
CA THR A 15 -2.37 -2.71 19.03
C THR A 15 -2.86 -2.98 20.45
N SER A 16 -3.95 -2.33 20.85
CA SER A 16 -4.61 -2.60 22.13
C SER A 16 -5.48 -3.86 22.06
N ALA A 17 -5.94 -4.24 20.87
CA ALA A 17 -6.59 -5.52 20.62
C ALA A 17 -5.56 -6.65 20.45
N MET A 18 -6.01 -7.88 20.72
CA MET A 18 -5.27 -9.10 20.41
C MET A 18 -5.13 -9.25 18.88
N GLY A 19 -3.92 -9.59 18.40
CA GLY A 19 -3.63 -9.65 16.97
C GLY A 19 -3.03 -8.34 16.47
N GLY A 20 -3.49 -7.84 15.32
CA GLY A 20 -3.12 -6.52 14.79
C GLY A 20 -1.68 -6.41 14.29
N GLY A 21 -1.06 -7.54 13.93
CA GLY A 21 0.35 -7.59 13.57
C GLY A 21 0.70 -6.72 12.36
N ILE A 22 1.90 -6.13 12.37
CA ILE A 22 2.48 -5.41 11.24
C ILE A 22 3.32 -6.41 10.44
N TRP A 23 2.72 -7.00 9.40
CA TRP A 23 3.35 -8.03 8.57
C TRP A 23 3.30 -7.73 7.07
N GLY A 24 2.80 -6.55 6.70
CA GLY A 24 2.63 -6.13 5.32
C GLY A 24 3.92 -6.23 4.51
N VAL A 25 3.83 -6.91 3.37
CA VAL A 25 4.96 -7.05 2.46
C VAL A 25 5.31 -5.68 1.89
N GLY A 26 6.59 -5.31 1.89
CA GLY A 26 7.06 -3.95 1.61
C GLY A 26 7.37 -3.14 2.87
N GLY A 27 6.85 -3.56 4.03
CA GLY A 27 7.27 -3.07 5.33
C GLY A 27 6.76 -1.66 5.68
N VAL A 28 7.58 -0.93 6.43
CA VAL A 28 7.28 0.41 6.94
C VAL A 28 7.58 1.45 5.85
N ALA A 29 6.62 2.32 5.54
CA ALA A 29 6.85 3.48 4.69
C ALA A 29 7.17 4.73 5.52
N SER A 30 7.81 5.74 4.93
CA SER A 30 8.10 6.99 5.62
C SER A 30 8.02 8.19 4.68
N ASP A 31 7.44 9.29 5.17
CA ASP A 31 7.45 10.59 4.50
C ASP A 31 8.73 11.40 4.81
N GLY A 32 9.73 10.77 5.44
CA GLY A 32 10.95 11.40 5.94
C GLY A 32 10.87 11.87 7.39
N ASN A 33 9.67 11.89 7.99
CA ASN A 33 9.46 12.27 9.39
C ASN A 33 8.63 11.21 10.14
N ASN A 34 7.48 10.84 9.59
CA ASN A 34 6.52 9.93 10.17
C ASN A 34 6.64 8.54 9.52
N PRO A 35 6.76 7.46 10.31
CA PRO A 35 6.58 6.11 9.80
C PRO A 35 5.09 5.78 9.62
N PHE A 36 4.81 4.98 8.60
CA PHE A 36 3.48 4.45 8.28
C PHE A 36 3.54 2.93 8.19
N VAL A 37 2.54 2.26 8.75
CA VAL A 37 2.39 0.81 8.70
C VAL A 37 0.97 0.42 8.36
N THR A 38 0.80 -0.82 7.94
CA THR A 38 -0.50 -1.48 7.86
C THR A 38 -0.56 -2.61 8.90
N THR A 39 -1.73 -2.81 9.49
CA THR A 39 -1.97 -3.82 10.52
C THR A 39 -2.98 -4.86 10.03
N GLY A 40 -2.78 -6.12 10.43
CA GLY A 40 -3.69 -7.22 10.09
C GLY A 40 -4.88 -7.37 11.05
N ASN A 41 -5.50 -8.54 10.98
CA ASN A 41 -6.66 -8.93 11.78
C ASN A 41 -6.47 -8.74 13.28
N THR A 42 -7.54 -8.31 13.95
CA THR A 42 -7.69 -8.37 15.40
C THR A 42 -8.71 -9.43 15.83
N TYR A 43 -8.61 -9.85 17.10
CA TYR A 43 -9.41 -10.92 17.66
C TYR A 43 -10.08 -10.50 18.96
N ASN A 44 -11.27 -11.07 19.23
CA ASN A 44 -12.02 -10.88 20.47
C ASN A 44 -12.29 -9.40 20.83
N THR A 45 -12.46 -8.55 19.81
CA THR A 45 -12.62 -7.09 19.98
C THR A 45 -14.02 -6.67 20.44
N GLY A 46 -15.04 -7.52 20.23
CA GLY A 46 -16.43 -7.18 20.51
C GLY A 46 -16.95 -5.98 19.70
N GLY A 47 -16.35 -5.71 18.53
CA GLY A 47 -16.68 -4.55 17.69
C GLY A 47 -16.03 -3.23 18.14
N ILE A 48 -15.16 -3.26 19.15
CA ILE A 48 -14.41 -2.09 19.62
C ILE A 48 -13.05 -2.08 18.91
N TRP A 49 -12.79 -1.03 18.13
CA TRP A 49 -11.54 -0.94 17.37
C TRP A 49 -10.32 -0.80 18.30
N GLY A 50 -9.28 -1.59 18.05
CA GLY A 50 -8.08 -1.66 18.89
C GLY A 50 -6.76 -1.58 18.13
N GLY A 51 -6.76 -0.95 16.94
CA GLY A 51 -5.54 -0.73 16.15
C GLY A 51 -5.29 -1.73 15.02
N GLY A 52 -6.17 -2.73 14.83
CA GLY A 52 -6.12 -3.68 13.72
C GLY A 52 -6.74 -3.14 12.43
N GLU A 53 -6.48 -3.84 11.32
CA GLU A 53 -7.12 -3.56 10.02
C GLU A 53 -7.02 -2.10 9.57
N ALA A 54 -5.82 -1.54 9.68
CA ALA A 54 -5.63 -0.10 9.58
C ALA A 54 -4.35 0.28 8.87
N VAL A 55 -4.33 1.49 8.31
CA VAL A 55 -3.10 2.26 8.09
C VAL A 55 -2.87 3.10 9.35
N ILE A 56 -1.70 2.97 9.96
CA ILE A 56 -1.29 3.74 11.14
C ILE A 56 -0.14 4.67 10.75
N ARG A 57 -0.25 5.95 11.11
CA ARG A 57 0.81 6.95 11.06
C ARG A 57 1.35 7.15 12.48
N PHE A 58 2.67 7.06 12.63
CA PHE A 58 3.35 7.36 13.87
C PHE A 58 4.04 8.71 13.82
N GLN A 59 4.23 9.33 14.98
CA GLN A 59 5.26 10.35 15.17
C GLN A 59 6.64 9.68 15.28
N PRO A 60 7.75 10.43 15.10
CA PRO A 60 9.10 9.92 15.32
C PRO A 60 9.24 9.20 16.67
N GLY A 61 9.87 8.02 16.67
CA GLY A 61 9.92 7.17 17.86
C GLY A 61 8.70 6.25 17.99
N PRO A 62 8.25 5.61 16.90
CA PRO A 62 6.88 5.07 16.69
C PRO A 62 5.86 5.38 17.80
N ILE A 63 5.50 6.66 17.95
CA ILE A 63 4.48 7.08 18.91
C ILE A 63 3.15 7.21 18.16
N PHE A 64 2.13 6.48 18.60
CA PHE A 64 0.77 6.61 18.09
C PHE A 64 -0.03 7.56 18.98
N SER A 65 -0.64 8.58 18.38
CA SER A 65 -1.39 9.60 19.13
C SER A 65 -2.81 9.15 19.51
N GLY A 66 -3.39 8.18 18.78
CA GLY A 66 -4.82 7.85 18.86
C GLY A 66 -5.74 8.85 18.15
N SER A 67 -5.22 9.93 17.57
CA SER A 67 -5.99 10.90 16.78
C SER A 67 -6.50 10.26 15.49
N THR A 68 -7.72 10.60 15.07
CA THR A 68 -8.27 10.18 13.77
C THR A 68 -7.44 10.67 12.59
N SER A 69 -6.61 11.70 12.75
CA SER A 69 -5.66 12.11 11.72
C SER A 69 -4.54 11.10 11.45
N ASP A 70 -4.26 10.23 12.43
CA ASP A 70 -3.08 9.37 12.47
C ASP A 70 -3.41 7.90 12.25
N TYR A 71 -4.66 7.55 11.95
CA TYR A 71 -5.01 6.23 11.47
C TYR A 71 -6.19 6.27 10.49
N TRP A 72 -6.24 5.25 9.63
CA TRP A 72 -7.42 4.93 8.85
C TRP A 72 -7.76 3.47 9.06
N ALA A 73 -9.03 3.15 9.27
CA ALA A 73 -9.57 1.80 9.15
C ALA A 73 -10.85 1.84 8.30
N PRO A 74 -11.12 0.83 7.46
CA PRO A 74 -12.34 0.82 6.67
C PRO A 74 -13.57 0.61 7.56
N LEU A 75 -14.73 1.10 7.14
CA LEU A 75 -15.98 1.02 7.91
C LEU A 75 -16.40 -0.42 8.27
N ASP A 76 -15.96 -1.38 7.46
CA ASP A 76 -16.22 -2.81 7.59
C ASP A 76 -15.05 -3.59 8.19
N TRP A 77 -14.08 -2.92 8.83
CA TRP A 77 -12.93 -3.57 9.49
C TRP A 77 -13.37 -4.74 10.38
N PHE A 78 -14.43 -4.55 11.16
CA PHE A 78 -14.90 -5.56 12.11
C PHE A 78 -15.77 -6.63 11.45
N THR A 79 -16.68 -6.22 10.56
CA THR A 79 -17.73 -7.09 10.01
C THR A 79 -17.27 -7.87 8.79
N GLN A 80 -16.25 -7.39 8.08
CA GLN A 80 -15.68 -8.03 6.92
C GLN A 80 -14.23 -8.46 7.15
N LEU A 81 -13.34 -7.53 7.49
CA LEU A 81 -11.91 -7.85 7.44
C LEU A 81 -11.50 -8.83 8.54
N ASP A 82 -11.84 -8.54 9.80
CA ASP A 82 -11.61 -9.44 10.94
C ASP A 82 -12.34 -10.77 10.82
N GLN A 83 -13.58 -10.79 10.29
CA GLN A 83 -14.36 -12.03 10.18
C GLN A 83 -13.89 -12.96 9.05
N PHE A 84 -13.28 -12.40 7.99
CA PHE A 84 -12.97 -13.16 6.78
C PHE A 84 -11.50 -13.11 6.40
N ASN A 85 -10.59 -12.71 7.30
CA ASN A 85 -9.14 -12.78 7.10
C ASN A 85 -8.70 -11.99 5.84
N GLN A 86 -9.22 -10.75 5.71
CA GLN A 86 -9.03 -9.91 4.52
C GLN A 86 -7.97 -8.80 4.69
N ASP A 87 -7.32 -8.74 5.86
CA ASP A 87 -6.13 -7.96 6.23
C ASP A 87 -5.82 -6.73 5.35
N VAL A 88 -5.95 -5.53 5.92
CA VAL A 88 -5.25 -4.34 5.41
C VAL A 88 -3.73 -4.56 5.45
N GLY A 89 -3.25 -5.29 6.47
CA GLY A 89 -1.84 -5.60 6.73
C GLY A 89 -1.15 -6.57 5.79
N SER A 90 -1.70 -6.91 4.62
CA SER A 90 -1.06 -7.86 3.69
C SER A 90 -0.02 -7.22 2.77
N SER A 91 -0.11 -5.92 2.57
CA SER A 91 0.85 -5.09 1.86
C SER A 91 1.18 -3.86 2.72
N GLY A 92 2.43 -3.41 2.68
CA GLY A 92 2.84 -2.16 3.31
C GLY A 92 2.12 -0.95 2.68
N PRO A 93 1.92 0.13 3.43
CA PRO A 93 1.28 1.33 2.89
C PRO A 93 2.22 1.98 1.85
N LEU A 94 1.66 2.43 0.73
CA LEU A 94 2.42 3.12 -0.30
C LEU A 94 2.17 4.62 -0.18
N LEU A 95 3.22 5.40 0.07
CA LEU A 95 3.11 6.86 0.06
C LEU A 95 3.26 7.35 -1.38
N VAL A 96 2.37 8.25 -1.78
CA VAL A 96 2.37 8.79 -3.14
C VAL A 96 2.02 10.26 -3.13
N ASP A 97 2.82 11.06 -3.84
CA ASP A 97 2.54 12.48 -4.06
C ASP A 97 2.01 12.65 -5.49
N VAL A 98 0.84 13.27 -5.62
CA VAL A 98 0.16 13.53 -6.90
C VAL A 98 0.06 15.05 -7.10
N PRO A 99 1.04 15.68 -7.78
CA PRO A 99 1.00 17.11 -8.07
C PRO A 99 -0.30 17.50 -8.79
N GLY A 100 -0.95 18.57 -8.33
CA GLY A 100 -2.22 19.06 -8.89
C GLY A 100 -3.48 18.46 -8.27
N ALA A 101 -3.38 17.38 -7.48
CA ALA A 101 -4.50 16.84 -6.72
C ALA A 101 -4.71 17.53 -5.36
N THR A 102 -5.90 17.40 -4.79
CA THR A 102 -6.29 17.88 -3.47
C THR A 102 -7.13 16.79 -2.80
N PRO A 103 -6.61 16.10 -1.77
CA PRO A 103 -5.23 16.19 -1.26
C PRO A 103 -4.19 15.67 -2.28
N SER A 104 -2.98 16.23 -2.27
CA SER A 104 -1.86 15.79 -3.13
C SER A 104 -0.98 14.72 -2.47
N GLN A 105 -0.99 14.66 -1.14
CA GLN A 105 -0.21 13.69 -0.37
C GLN A 105 -1.12 12.54 0.03
N LEU A 106 -0.88 11.37 -0.53
CA LEU A 106 -1.79 10.23 -0.45
C LEU A 106 -1.11 8.98 0.11
N VAL A 107 -1.94 8.05 0.58
CA VAL A 107 -1.56 6.68 0.89
C VAL A 107 -2.40 5.74 0.04
N VAL A 108 -1.77 4.75 -0.59
CA VAL A 108 -2.46 3.61 -1.18
C VAL A 108 -2.30 2.42 -0.25
N ALA A 109 -3.42 1.89 0.23
CA ALA A 109 -3.48 0.64 0.99
C ALA A 109 -4.05 -0.46 0.11
N MET A 110 -3.35 -1.58 -0.02
CA MET A 110 -3.80 -2.73 -0.79
C MET A 110 -4.03 -3.90 0.15
N THR A 111 -5.17 -4.58 0.03
CA THR A 111 -5.63 -5.52 1.04
C THR A 111 -5.65 -6.96 0.53
N LYS A 112 -5.65 -7.91 1.46
CA LYS A 112 -5.78 -9.33 1.15
C LYS A 112 -7.17 -9.69 0.60
N GLY A 113 -8.15 -8.80 0.74
CA GLY A 113 -9.41 -8.89 0.02
C GLY A 113 -9.37 -8.45 -1.44
N GLY A 114 -8.21 -8.03 -1.94
CA GLY A 114 -8.05 -7.62 -3.33
C GLY A 114 -8.47 -6.18 -3.60
N TYR A 115 -8.69 -5.38 -2.56
CA TYR A 115 -9.04 -3.96 -2.70
C TYR A 115 -7.79 -3.09 -2.74
N ALA A 116 -7.90 -1.97 -3.45
CA ALA A 116 -7.03 -0.82 -3.30
C ALA A 116 -7.85 0.35 -2.73
N HIS A 117 -7.31 1.03 -1.72
CA HIS A 117 -7.91 2.19 -1.08
C HIS A 117 -6.98 3.39 -1.20
N LEU A 118 -7.54 4.56 -1.54
CA LEU A 118 -6.82 5.82 -1.63
C LEU A 118 -7.16 6.69 -0.42
N LEU A 119 -6.15 7.13 0.32
CA LEU A 119 -6.31 7.84 1.59
C LEU A 119 -5.57 9.18 1.56
N ASN A 120 -6.02 10.13 2.38
CA ASN A 120 -5.30 11.38 2.61
C ASN A 120 -4.17 11.17 3.62
N ARG A 121 -2.90 11.30 3.19
CA ARG A 121 -1.73 11.08 4.06
C ARG A 121 -1.68 12.07 5.23
N SER A 122 -2.15 13.29 5.01
CA SER A 122 -2.09 14.35 6.02
C SER A 122 -3.21 14.25 7.06
N ASN A 123 -4.30 13.54 6.74
CA ASN A 123 -5.43 13.30 7.64
C ASN A 123 -6.13 11.99 7.26
N LEU A 124 -5.76 10.90 7.94
CA LEU A 124 -6.24 9.55 7.60
C LEU A 124 -7.74 9.33 7.91
N GLY A 125 -8.32 10.13 8.80
CA GLY A 125 -9.77 10.24 9.00
C GLY A 125 -10.40 9.21 9.96
N GLY A 126 -9.61 8.33 10.58
CA GLY A 126 -10.09 7.33 11.54
C GLY A 126 -10.86 6.19 10.88
N ILE A 127 -11.97 5.77 11.48
CA ILE A 127 -12.85 4.74 10.89
C ILE A 127 -13.79 5.43 9.91
N THR A 128 -13.46 5.40 8.62
CA THR A 128 -14.17 6.18 7.60
C THR A 128 -14.04 5.57 6.21
N ALA A 129 -14.89 6.01 5.27
CA ALA A 129 -14.71 5.73 3.86
C ALA A 129 -13.39 6.36 3.34
N PRO A 130 -12.65 5.66 2.46
CA PRO A 130 -11.47 6.22 1.79
C PRO A 130 -11.89 7.28 0.75
N ILE A 131 -10.92 8.01 0.19
CA ILE A 131 -11.15 8.96 -0.92
C ILE A 131 -11.71 8.22 -2.14
N ASP A 132 -11.09 7.08 -2.46
CA ASP A 132 -11.55 6.17 -3.51
C ASP A 132 -11.20 4.72 -3.13
N SER A 133 -11.94 3.77 -3.67
CA SER A 133 -11.76 2.34 -3.44
C SER A 133 -12.32 1.52 -4.59
N PHE A 134 -11.62 0.44 -4.96
CA PHE A 134 -12.15 -0.53 -5.90
C PHE A 134 -11.49 -1.91 -5.71
N VAL A 135 -12.13 -2.94 -6.28
CA VAL A 135 -11.58 -4.28 -6.38
C VAL A 135 -10.47 -4.27 -7.43
N ALA A 136 -9.22 -4.26 -6.99
CA ALA A 136 -8.04 -4.23 -7.84
C ALA A 136 -7.61 -5.64 -8.32
N SER A 137 -7.96 -6.69 -7.57
CA SER A 137 -7.70 -8.08 -7.95
C SER A 137 -8.89 -8.97 -7.61
N GLY A 138 -9.13 -10.00 -8.44
CA GLY A 138 -10.11 -11.06 -8.12
C GLY A 138 -9.59 -12.06 -7.07
N SER A 139 -8.39 -11.83 -6.54
CA SER A 139 -7.75 -12.62 -5.49
C SER A 139 -7.08 -11.67 -4.50
N GLY A 140 -6.61 -12.20 -3.37
CA GLY A 140 -5.91 -11.37 -2.40
C GLY A 140 -4.60 -10.78 -2.90
N ILE A 141 -4.31 -9.56 -2.45
CA ILE A 141 -3.04 -8.89 -2.71
C ILE A 141 -2.13 -9.10 -1.50
N LEU A 142 -1.03 -9.81 -1.71
CA LEU A 142 0.01 -10.09 -0.72
C LEU A 142 1.38 -9.87 -1.39
N ASN A 143 1.78 -8.62 -1.54
CA ASN A 143 3.00 -8.24 -2.25
C ASN A 143 3.56 -6.91 -1.74
N ALA A 144 4.79 -6.59 -2.14
CA ALA A 144 5.27 -5.21 -2.11
C ALA A 144 4.92 -4.60 -3.46
N ALA A 145 3.93 -3.72 -3.48
CA ALA A 145 3.65 -2.87 -4.62
C ALA A 145 4.67 -1.72 -4.70
N ALA A 146 4.74 -1.05 -5.84
CA ALA A 146 5.65 0.05 -6.08
C ALA A 146 4.91 1.26 -6.64
N THR A 147 5.15 2.44 -6.07
CA THR A 147 4.69 3.71 -6.64
C THR A 147 5.76 4.30 -7.55
N TYR A 148 5.32 4.99 -8.60
CA TYR A 148 6.22 5.71 -9.48
C TYR A 148 5.49 6.82 -10.23
N ARG A 149 6.26 7.73 -10.84
CA ARG A 149 5.73 8.86 -11.60
C ARG A 149 6.47 8.97 -12.92
N THR A 150 5.73 9.28 -13.96
CA THR A 150 6.28 9.65 -15.28
C THR A 150 5.90 11.10 -15.58
N ASN A 151 6.23 11.60 -16.77
CA ASN A 151 5.70 12.89 -17.23
C ASN A 151 4.20 12.82 -17.56
N GLN A 152 3.61 11.63 -17.66
CA GLN A 152 2.20 11.42 -18.01
C GLN A 152 1.29 11.26 -16.79
N GLY A 153 1.82 10.73 -15.67
CA GLY A 153 0.98 10.47 -14.52
C GLY A 153 1.71 9.87 -13.32
N THR A 154 0.92 9.54 -12.31
CA THR A 154 1.37 8.88 -11.08
C THR A 154 0.70 7.52 -10.97
N TYR A 155 1.48 6.49 -10.64
CA TYR A 155 1.11 5.10 -10.83
C TYR A 155 1.44 4.22 -9.64
N VAL A 156 0.75 3.08 -9.56
CA VAL A 156 1.08 1.97 -8.67
C VAL A 156 1.18 0.69 -9.49
N ALA A 157 2.34 0.03 -9.43
CA ALA A 157 2.57 -1.30 -9.95
C ALA A 157 2.39 -2.35 -8.85
N TYR A 158 1.69 -3.43 -9.15
CA TYR A 158 1.43 -4.50 -8.19
C TYR A 158 1.25 -5.85 -8.89
N ARG A 159 1.59 -6.91 -8.16
CA ARG A 159 1.29 -8.30 -8.53
C ARG A 159 -0.19 -8.60 -8.28
N ARG A 160 -0.90 -9.06 -9.30
CA ARG A 160 -2.34 -9.32 -9.29
C ARG A 160 -2.64 -10.82 -9.52
N ASP A 161 -3.84 -11.26 -9.14
CA ASP A 161 -4.50 -12.50 -9.55
C ASP A 161 -3.63 -13.75 -9.34
N ARG A 162 -3.27 -13.99 -8.08
CA ARG A 162 -2.39 -15.11 -7.65
C ARG A 162 -1.01 -15.11 -8.32
N GLY A 163 -0.55 -13.97 -8.81
CA GLY A 163 0.78 -13.82 -9.40
C GLY A 163 0.85 -14.25 -10.86
N THR A 164 -0.24 -14.10 -11.62
CA THR A 164 -0.24 -14.33 -13.07
C THR A 164 -0.23 -13.03 -13.87
N ILE A 165 -0.47 -11.89 -13.21
CA ILE A 165 -0.57 -10.58 -13.86
C ILE A 165 0.29 -9.58 -13.09
N LEU A 166 1.11 -8.84 -13.81
CA LEU A 166 1.65 -7.56 -13.35
C LEU A 166 0.70 -6.46 -13.81
N GLY A 167 0.09 -5.76 -12.85
CA GLY A 167 -0.89 -4.71 -13.12
C GLY A 167 -0.38 -3.34 -12.73
N VAL A 168 -0.83 -2.33 -13.48
CA VAL A 168 -0.60 -0.92 -13.18
C VAL A 168 -1.91 -0.15 -13.16
N LEU A 169 -2.11 0.57 -12.07
CA LEU A 169 -3.16 1.57 -11.91
C LEU A 169 -2.55 2.98 -11.86
N GLY A 170 -3.34 3.98 -12.23
CA GLY A 170 -2.97 5.39 -12.14
C GLY A 170 -3.76 6.10 -11.05
N ILE A 171 -3.36 7.33 -10.73
CA ILE A 171 -4.09 8.22 -9.83
C ILE A 171 -4.30 9.57 -10.53
N THR A 172 -5.55 10.05 -10.55
CA THR A 172 -5.89 11.32 -11.21
C THR A 172 -5.36 12.52 -10.43
N ALA A 173 -4.88 13.54 -11.16
CA ALA A 173 -4.57 14.86 -10.59
C ALA A 173 -5.82 15.74 -10.47
N THR A 174 -6.88 15.22 -9.83
CA THR A 174 -8.18 15.89 -9.65
C THR A 174 -8.46 16.18 -8.17
N ASN A 175 -9.54 16.93 -7.92
CA ASN A 175 -9.96 17.35 -6.57
C ASN A 175 -11.42 16.89 -6.31
N PRO A 176 -11.66 15.73 -5.68
CA PRO A 176 -10.68 14.79 -5.12
C PRO A 176 -10.00 13.88 -6.17
N PRO A 177 -8.83 13.28 -5.84
CA PRO A 177 -8.18 12.28 -6.68
C PRO A 177 -8.93 10.94 -6.64
N SER A 178 -8.82 10.15 -7.71
CA SER A 178 -9.38 8.80 -7.82
C SER A 178 -8.43 7.88 -8.60
N PHE A 179 -8.71 6.58 -8.58
CA PHE A 179 -7.93 5.59 -9.32
C PHE A 179 -8.31 5.56 -10.81
N ILE A 180 -7.28 5.51 -11.65
CA ILE A 180 -7.37 5.03 -13.04
C ILE A 180 -7.14 3.52 -12.99
N ARG A 181 -8.23 2.75 -12.98
CA ARG A 181 -8.26 1.35 -12.52
C ARG A 181 -7.40 0.37 -13.32
N SER A 182 -7.07 0.68 -14.57
CA SER A 182 -6.23 -0.15 -15.43
C SER A 182 -5.55 0.72 -16.46
N VAL A 183 -4.31 1.13 -16.18
CA VAL A 183 -3.48 1.84 -17.16
C VAL A 183 -2.94 0.81 -18.16
N TRP A 184 -2.33 -0.25 -17.65
CA TRP A 184 -1.93 -1.42 -18.42
C TRP A 184 -1.79 -2.65 -17.52
N ASN A 185 -1.83 -3.83 -18.13
CA ASN A 185 -1.54 -5.10 -17.47
C ASN A 185 -0.76 -6.00 -18.44
N VAL A 186 0.12 -6.84 -17.90
CA VAL A 186 0.82 -7.88 -18.66
C VAL A 186 0.64 -9.23 -17.97
N ASN A 187 0.30 -10.25 -18.76
CA ASN A 187 0.32 -11.62 -18.27
C ASN A 187 1.77 -12.08 -18.14
N GLN A 188 2.08 -12.76 -17.05
CA GLN A 188 3.41 -13.30 -16.80
C GLN A 188 3.35 -14.77 -16.37
N ASN A 189 4.39 -15.52 -16.73
CA ASN A 189 4.62 -16.85 -16.18
C ASN A 189 5.20 -16.70 -14.78
N GLY A 190 4.30 -16.63 -13.80
CA GLY A 190 4.63 -16.20 -12.45
C GLY A 190 4.87 -14.68 -12.39
N CYS A 191 4.70 -14.10 -11.20
CA CYS A 191 4.89 -12.67 -10.99
C CYS A 191 5.27 -12.49 -9.52
N GLY A 192 6.37 -11.80 -9.26
CA GLY A 192 6.83 -11.42 -7.93
C GLY A 192 6.36 -10.01 -7.56
N SER A 193 6.75 -9.55 -6.37
CA SER A 193 6.60 -8.13 -6.02
C SER A 193 7.35 -7.25 -7.02
N PRO A 194 6.71 -6.25 -7.65
CA PRO A 194 7.40 -5.39 -8.58
C PRO A 194 8.33 -4.40 -7.88
N PHE A 195 9.28 -3.88 -8.65
CA PHE A 195 10.06 -2.69 -8.29
C PHE A 195 10.21 -1.80 -9.52
N VAL A 196 10.59 -0.54 -9.32
CA VAL A 196 10.68 0.43 -10.41
C VAL A 196 12.05 1.07 -10.42
N THR A 197 12.62 1.23 -11.60
CA THR A 197 13.84 2.03 -11.82
C THR A 197 13.56 3.16 -12.78
N SER A 198 14.44 4.15 -12.74
CA SER A 198 14.39 5.31 -13.63
C SER A 198 15.79 5.87 -13.80
N THR A 199 15.99 6.69 -14.83
CA THR A 199 17.27 7.38 -15.01
C THR A 199 17.41 8.60 -14.09
N ASP A 200 16.30 9.22 -13.69
CA ASP A 200 16.29 10.50 -12.96
C ASP A 200 15.07 10.72 -12.05
N GLY A 201 14.26 9.68 -11.82
CA GLY A 201 13.05 9.75 -11.01
C GLY A 201 11.76 10.05 -11.78
N THR A 202 11.84 10.41 -13.08
CA THR A 202 10.65 10.71 -13.91
C THR A 202 10.72 10.25 -15.35
N ASN A 203 11.92 10.03 -15.89
CA ASN A 203 12.14 9.57 -17.26
C ASN A 203 12.65 8.13 -17.30
N ASN A 204 12.38 7.45 -18.41
CA ASN A 204 12.78 6.06 -18.65
C ASN A 204 12.35 5.14 -17.50
N MET A 205 11.08 5.29 -17.10
CA MET A 205 10.51 4.49 -16.01
C MET A 205 10.38 3.05 -16.49
N VAL A 206 11.00 2.12 -15.77
CA VAL A 206 10.87 0.69 -16.06
C VAL A 206 10.29 0.00 -14.84
N VAL A 207 9.16 -0.67 -15.03
CA VAL A 207 8.55 -1.54 -14.02
C VAL A 207 9.10 -2.93 -14.21
N TRP A 208 9.68 -3.47 -13.16
CA TRP A 208 10.32 -4.77 -13.14
C TRP A 208 9.52 -5.77 -12.33
N ALA A 209 9.45 -7.01 -12.81
CA ALA A 209 8.96 -8.13 -12.02
C ALA A 209 9.71 -9.40 -12.38
N VAL A 210 9.90 -10.28 -11.39
CA VAL A 210 10.48 -11.60 -11.60
C VAL A 210 9.34 -12.60 -11.79
N GLY A 211 9.45 -13.51 -12.76
CA GLY A 211 8.52 -14.61 -12.96
C GLY A 211 8.65 -15.66 -11.86
N THR A 212 8.11 -15.38 -10.66
CA THR A 212 8.25 -16.24 -9.47
C THR A 212 7.15 -17.30 -9.35
N GLY A 213 7.45 -18.39 -8.65
CA GLY A 213 6.48 -19.43 -8.29
C GLY A 213 6.84 -20.76 -8.94
N THR A 214 6.11 -21.84 -8.61
CA THR A 214 6.41 -23.18 -9.14
C THR A 214 6.20 -23.29 -10.65
N SER A 215 5.33 -22.43 -11.21
CA SER A 215 5.11 -22.26 -12.64
C SER A 215 5.76 -21.00 -13.20
N GLY A 216 6.60 -20.34 -12.40
CA GLY A 216 7.31 -19.13 -12.81
C GLY A 216 8.39 -19.44 -13.83
N ASP A 217 8.65 -18.54 -14.77
CA ASP A 217 9.77 -18.70 -15.71
C ASP A 217 11.15 -18.37 -15.10
N GLN A 218 11.16 -17.87 -13.86
CA GLN A 218 12.33 -17.53 -13.07
C GLN A 218 13.22 -16.47 -13.73
N LYS A 219 12.64 -15.63 -14.61
CA LYS A 219 13.34 -14.53 -15.28
C LYS A 219 12.92 -13.18 -14.75
N LEU A 220 13.82 -12.20 -14.86
CA LEU A 220 13.49 -10.80 -14.67
C LEU A 220 12.91 -10.26 -15.99
N HIS A 221 11.78 -9.56 -15.89
CA HIS A 221 11.12 -8.90 -17.01
C HIS A 221 11.02 -7.40 -16.72
N GLY A 222 11.24 -6.58 -17.74
CA GLY A 222 11.14 -5.12 -17.67
C GLY A 222 10.10 -4.58 -18.64
N TYR A 223 9.29 -3.65 -18.15
CA TYR A 223 8.21 -3.03 -18.91
C TYR A 223 8.30 -1.50 -18.85
N ASP A 224 8.04 -0.85 -19.96
CA ASP A 224 7.87 0.60 -20.03
C ASP A 224 6.77 1.05 -19.06
N GLY A 225 7.07 2.05 -18.23
CA GLY A 225 6.19 2.47 -17.14
C GLY A 225 4.88 3.09 -17.61
N ASP A 226 4.83 3.72 -18.78
CA ASP A 226 3.59 4.34 -19.27
C ASP A 226 2.70 3.33 -20.02
N THR A 227 3.30 2.38 -20.73
CA THR A 227 2.60 1.55 -21.72
C THR A 227 2.54 0.06 -21.40
N GLY A 228 3.43 -0.44 -20.53
CA GLY A 228 3.60 -1.87 -20.29
C GLY A 228 4.30 -2.60 -21.44
N ALA A 229 4.88 -1.89 -22.43
CA ALA A 229 5.63 -2.51 -23.51
C ALA A 229 6.90 -3.20 -22.96
N VAL A 230 7.25 -4.38 -23.49
CA VAL A 230 8.44 -5.11 -23.08
C VAL A 230 9.69 -4.32 -23.47
N VAL A 231 10.57 -4.08 -22.49
CA VAL A 231 11.89 -3.46 -22.69
C VAL A 231 13.03 -4.36 -22.27
N TYR A 232 12.74 -5.45 -21.54
CA TYR A 232 13.70 -6.48 -21.14
C TYR A 232 13.02 -7.82 -20.87
#